data_AF-A0A519Q9D3-F1
#
_entry.id   AF-A0A519Q9D3-F1
#
_cell.length_a   1.000
_cell.length_b   1.000
_cell.length_c   1.000
_cell.angle_alpha   90.00
_cell.angle_beta   90.00
_cell.angle_gamma   90.00
#
_symmetry.space_group_name_H-M   'P 1'
#
loop_
_entity.id
_entity.type
_entity.pdbx_description
1 polymer ?
#
loop_
_entity_poly.entity_id
_entity_poly.type
_entity_poly.pdbx_seq_one_letter_code
_entity_poly.pdbx_strand_id
1 'polypeptide(L)' 'MSGFWLSDEQQAIVESVSRLCANFDAEYWRRTDETGEFPEAFVAAMAAGGWLGAAMPTSLGGAGLGLTEA' A
#
# COMPACT_ATOMS: atom_id res chain seq x y z
N MET A 1 1.76 20.62 -24.19
CA MET A 1 1.76 19.15 -24.06
C MET A 1 1.41 18.82 -22.62
N SER A 2 0.21 18.31 -22.34
CA SER A 2 -0.09 17.79 -21.01
C SER A 2 0.53 16.41 -20.91
N GLY A 3 1.65 16.27 -20.19
CA GLY A 3 2.21 14.96 -19.90
C GLY A 3 1.39 14.26 -18.82
N PHE A 4 1.33 12.92 -18.89
CA PHE A 4 0.71 12.08 -17.86
C PHE A 4 1.64 11.95 -16.65
N TRP A 5 1.85 13.04 -15.93
CA TRP A 5 2.65 13.05 -14.71
C TRP A 5 1.73 12.83 -13.51
N LEU A 6 2.22 12.09 -12.51
CA LEU A 6 1.54 11.99 -11.22
C LEU A 6 1.48 13.37 -10.57
N SER A 7 0.39 13.67 -9.87
CA SER A 7 0.34 14.81 -8.97
C SER A 7 1.31 14.61 -7.79
N ASP A 8 1.67 15.68 -7.10
CA ASP A 8 2.50 15.60 -5.89
C ASP A 8 1.87 14.68 -4.83
N GLU A 9 0.54 14.66 -4.75
CA GLU A 9 -0.22 13.79 -3.85
C GLU A 9 -0.10 12.31 -4.25
N GLN A 10 -0.27 12.00 -5.54
CA GLN A 10 -0.08 10.64 -6.06
C GLN A 10 1.37 10.18 -5.88
N GLN A 11 2.35 11.08 -6.07
CA GLN A 11 3.76 10.79 -5.84
C GLN A 11 4.04 10.48 -4.36
N ALA A 12 3.44 11.24 -3.44
CA ALA A 12 3.56 10.98 -2.01
C ALA A 12 2.95 9.64 -1.58
N ILE A 13 1.81 9.26 -2.19
CA ILE A 13 1.20 7.93 -1.99
C ILE A 13 2.15 6.82 -2.45
N VAL A 14 2.69 6.92 -3.67
CA VAL A 14 3.64 5.94 -4.22
C VAL A 14 4.86 5.81 -3.31
N GLU A 15 5.41 6.93 -2.86
CA GLU A 15 6.58 6.92 -1.97
C GLU A 15 6.26 6.26 -0.62
N SER A 16 5.12 6.57 -0.03
CA SER A 16 4.71 6.00 1.26
C SER A 16 4.49 4.48 1.18
N VAL A 17 3.78 4.01 0.14
CA VAL A 17 3.56 2.57 -0.06
C VAL A 17 4.88 1.86 -0.37
N SER A 18 5.73 2.46 -1.21
CA SER A 18 7.03 1.89 -1.56
C SER A 18 7.95 1.71 -0.34
N ARG A 19 7.98 2.69 0.58
CA ARG A 19 8.73 2.59 1.84
C ARG A 19 8.22 1.47 2.73
N LEU A 20 6.91 1.24 2.77
CA LEU A 20 6.33 0.13 3.52
C LEU A 20 6.73 -1.21 2.91
N CYS A 21 6.56 -1.37 1.59
CA CYS A 21 6.93 -2.57 0.85
C CYS A 21 8.43 -2.91 0.98
N ALA A 22 9.31 -1.91 1.09
CA ALA A 22 10.74 -2.11 1.27
C ALA A 22 11.13 -2.86 2.56
N ASN A 23 10.22 -2.95 3.55
CA ASN A 23 10.43 -3.77 4.74
C ASN A 23 10.20 -5.27 4.51
N PHE A 24 9.70 -5.66 3.34
CA PHE A 24 9.36 -7.03 2.96
C PHE A 24 10.16 -7.43 1.72
N ASP A 25 11.35 -7.97 1.96
CA ASP A 25 12.32 -8.28 0.92
C ASP A 25 12.02 -9.59 0.17
N ALA A 26 12.91 -9.95 -0.76
CA ALA A 26 12.78 -11.15 -1.57
C ALA A 26 12.80 -12.45 -0.74
N GLU A 27 13.48 -12.48 0.42
CA GLU A 27 13.52 -13.66 1.29
C GLU A 27 12.17 -13.87 1.97
N TYR A 28 11.57 -12.79 2.48
CA TYR A 28 10.23 -12.82 3.04
C TYR A 28 9.22 -13.41 2.03
N TRP A 29 9.22 -12.87 0.80
CA TRP A 29 8.30 -13.33 -0.24
C TRP A 29 8.58 -14.74 -0.71
N ARG A 30 9.85 -15.14 -0.83
CA ARG A 30 10.22 -16.53 -1.15
C ARG A 30 9.67 -17.50 -0.11
N ARG A 31 9.87 -17.23 1.19
CA ARG A 31 9.34 -18.09 2.26
C ARG A 31 7.81 -18.17 2.20
N THR A 32 7.15 -17.04 1.97
CA THR A 32 5.69 -16.98 1.86
C THR A 32 5.19 -17.86 0.71
N ASP A 33 5.84 -17.79 -0.45
CA ASP A 33 5.54 -18.61 -1.63
C ASP A 33 5.79 -20.11 -1.38
N GLU A 34 6.95 -20.46 -0.83
CA GLU A 34 7.35 -21.85 -0.57
C GLU A 34 6.47 -22.54 0.48
N THR A 35 6.02 -21.80 1.50
CA THR A 35 5.22 -22.34 2.61
C THR A 35 3.72 -22.25 2.35
N GLY A 36 3.27 -21.33 1.48
CA GLY A 36 1.86 -21.00 1.31
C GLY A 36 1.23 -20.32 2.53
N GLU A 37 2.03 -19.85 3.49
CA GLU A 37 1.54 -19.14 4.67
C GLU A 37 0.97 -17.77 4.28
N PHE A 38 -0.10 -17.36 4.97
CA PHE A 38 -0.65 -16.02 4.77
C PHE A 38 0.35 -14.96 5.27
N PRO A 39 0.63 -13.88 4.51
CA PRO A 39 1.61 -12.87 4.88
C PRO A 39 1.04 -11.89 5.93
N GLU A 40 0.72 -12.41 7.12
CA GLU A 40 0.15 -11.69 8.28
C GLU A 40 0.88 -10.36 8.55
N ALA A 41 2.21 -10.39 8.61
CA ALA A 41 3.02 -9.20 8.93
C ALA A 41 2.89 -8.10 7.87
N PHE A 42 2.86 -8.46 6.58
CA PHE A 42 2.66 -7.51 5.49
C PHE A 42 1.25 -6.91 5.52
N VAL A 43 0.24 -7.77 5.70
CA VAL A 43 -1.17 -7.36 5.74
C VAL A 43 -1.41 -6.44 6.94
N ALA A 44 -0.86 -6.76 8.11
CA ALA A 44 -0.93 -5.92 9.29
C ALA A 44 -0.28 -4.55 9.07
N ALA A 45 0.89 -4.51 8.41
CA ALA A 45 1.54 -3.24 8.07
C ALA A 45 0.70 -2.39 7.11
N MET A 46 0.15 -3.01 6.06
CA MET A 46 -0.73 -2.33 5.10
C MET A 46 -2.02 -1.81 5.75
N ALA A 47 -2.61 -2.60 6.66
CA ALA A 47 -3.78 -2.20 7.44
C ALA A 47 -3.48 -1.02 8.37
N ALA A 48 -2.37 -1.08 9.10
CA ALA A 48 -1.94 0.00 9.98
C ALA A 48 -1.62 1.29 9.22
N GLY A 49 -1.16 1.17 7.96
CA GLY A 49 -0.95 2.29 7.05
C GLY A 49 -2.24 2.83 6.39
N GLY A 50 -3.41 2.23 6.64
CA GLY A 50 -4.67 2.63 6.01
C GLY A 50 -4.81 2.26 4.53
N TRP A 51 -3.91 1.42 4.01
CA TRP A 51 -3.85 1.05 2.59
C TRP A 51 -4.87 -0.03 2.21
N LEU A 52 -5.31 -0.83 3.18
CA LEU A 52 -6.40 -1.80 2.97
C LEU A 52 -7.74 -1.08 3.09
N GLY A 53 -8.41 -0.89 1.95
CA GLY A 53 -9.62 -0.06 1.89
C GLY A 53 -9.32 1.43 1.82
N ALA A 54 -8.25 1.82 1.09
CA ALA A 54 -7.84 3.22 0.92
C ALA A 54 -8.99 4.16 0.50
N ALA A 55 -9.94 3.67 -0.31
CA ALA A 55 -11.12 4.42 -0.76
C ALA A 55 -12.30 4.43 0.23
N MET A 56 -12.19 3.74 1.37
CA MET A 56 -13.23 3.76 2.40
C MET A 56 -13.18 5.08 3.18
N PRO A 57 -14.33 5.55 3.71
CA PRO A 57 -14.36 6.68 4.62
C PRO A 57 -13.41 6.49 5.81
N THR A 58 -12.77 7.57 6.24
CA THR A 58 -11.91 7.59 7.44
C THR A 58 -12.65 7.13 8.70
N SER A 59 -13.95 7.39 8.79
CA SER A 59 -14.81 6.92 9.89
C SER A 59 -14.91 5.39 10.00
N LEU A 60 -14.54 4.67 8.93
CA LEU A 60 -14.54 3.20 8.87
C LEU A 60 -13.12 2.63 8.81
N GLY A 61 -12.09 3.46 9.03
CA GLY A 61 -10.69 3.04 9.04
C GLY A 61 -9.98 3.06 7.68
N GLY A 62 -10.63 3.59 6.63
CA GLY A 62 -9.98 3.82 5.33
C GLY A 62 -9.14 5.10 5.29
N ALA A 63 -8.27 5.23 4.28
CA ALA A 63 -7.47 6.44 4.08
C ALA A 63 -8.27 7.63 3.51
N GLY A 64 -9.51 7.40 3.05
CA GLY A 64 -10.33 8.44 2.42
C GLY A 64 -9.79 8.95 1.09
N LEU A 65 -8.89 8.20 0.45
CA LEU A 65 -8.31 8.53 -0.86
C LEU A 65 -9.35 8.27 -1.95
N GLY A 66 -9.60 9.26 -2.81
CA GLY A 66 -10.57 9.13 -3.90
C GLY A 66 -10.15 8.07 -4.94
N LEU A 67 -11.04 7.76 -5.89
CA LEU A 67 -10.82 6.76 -6.94
C LEU A 67 -9.66 7.11 -7.89
N THR A 68 -9.18 8.36 -7.87
CA THR A 68 -8.02 8.86 -8.63
C THR A 68 -6.70 8.75 -7.86
N GLU A 69 -6.78 8.50 -6.56
CA GLU A 69 -5.68 8.43 -5.62
C GLU A 69 -5.44 7.00 -5.10
N ALA A 70 -6.45 6.11 -5.19
CA ALA A 70 -6.39 4.67 -4.87
C ALA A 70 -5.99 3.82 -6.09
#